data_AF-A0A930JY25-F1
#
_entry.id   AF-A0A930JY25-F1
#
_cell.length_a   1.000
_cell.length_b   1.000
_cell.length_c   1.000
_cell.angle_alpha   90.00
_cell.angle_beta   90.00
_cell.angle_gamma   90.00
#
_symmetry.space_group_name_H-M   'P 1'
#
loop_
_entity.id
_entity.type
_entity.pdbx_description
1 polymer ?
#
loop_
_entity_poly.entity_id
_entity_poly.type
_entity_poly.pdbx_seq_one_letter_code
_entity_poly.pdbx_strand_id
1 'polypeptide(L)' 'MGLKTFTKSILCCALFVIGALSAKAADRLVIVGDATWGGWNLSQSTVMQKSDENTDVFKATVHLDANKEFKFLTELGW' A
#
# COMPACT_ATOMS: atom_id res chain seq x y z
N MET A 1 13.75 12.04 42.00
CA MET A 1 13.89 11.04 40.92
C MET A 1 12.70 11.04 39.95
N GLY A 2 12.14 12.22 39.58
CA GLY A 2 10.85 12.30 38.84
C GLY A 2 10.85 13.10 37.54
N LEU A 3 11.76 14.06 37.36
CA LEU A 3 11.74 14.95 36.19
C LEU A 3 12.29 14.27 34.91
N LYS A 4 13.31 13.40 35.04
CA LYS A 4 13.98 12.75 33.91
C LYS A 4 13.13 11.68 33.22
N THR A 5 12.22 11.04 33.96
CA THR A 5 11.33 9.97 33.46
C THR A 5 10.10 10.58 32.75
N PHE A 6 9.59 11.70 33.24
CA PHE A 6 8.44 12.41 32.66
C PHE A 6 8.74 12.99 31.27
N THR A 7 9.91 13.62 31.09
CA THR A 7 10.34 14.14 29.79
C THR A 7 10.54 13.03 28.75
N LYS A 8 11.10 11.88 29.16
CA LYS A 8 11.26 10.72 28.28
C LYS A 8 9.91 10.12 27.85
N SER A 9 8.95 10.07 28.76
CA SER A 9 7.60 9.54 28.47
C SER A 9 6.83 10.44 27.52
N ILE A 10 6.88 11.77 27.70
CA ILE A 10 6.22 12.72 26.79
C ILE A 10 6.85 12.68 25.40
N LEU A 11 8.18 12.59 25.32
CA LEU A 11 8.90 12.48 24.05
C LEU A 11 8.51 11.19 23.30
N CYS A 12 8.41 10.05 23.98
CA CYS A 12 7.95 8.81 23.35
C CYS A 12 6.51 8.91 22.85
N CYS A 13 5.59 9.46 23.64
CA CYS A 13 4.20 9.65 23.20
C CYS A 13 4.11 10.59 22.00
N ALA A 14 4.85 11.70 22.01
CA ALA A 14 4.90 12.63 20.88
C ALA A 14 5.45 11.95 19.62
N LEU A 15 6.56 11.21 19.72
CA LEU A 15 7.14 10.47 18.59
C LEU A 15 6.20 9.37 18.06
N PHE A 16 5.50 8.67 18.95
CA PHE A 16 4.53 7.63 18.57
C PHE A 16 3.32 8.20 17.83
N VAL A 17 2.77 9.33 18.31
CA VAL A 17 1.67 10.05 17.65
C VAL A 17 2.10 10.57 16.28
N ILE A 18 3.31 11.13 16.15
CA ILE A 18 3.85 11.59 14.86
C ILE A 18 4.03 10.40 13.88
N GLY A 19 4.51 9.26 14.37
CA GLY A 19 4.68 8.05 13.57
C GLY A 19 3.36 7.47 13.06
N ALA A 20 2.33 7.40 13.92
CA ALA A 20 1.01 6.90 13.55
C ALA A 20 0.29 7.79 12.52
N LEU A 21 0.45 9.11 12.62
CA LEU A 21 -0.14 10.06 11.64
C LEU A 21 0.55 10.00 10.27
N SER A 22 1.78 9.49 10.19
CA SER A 22 2.53 9.37 8.94
C SER A 22 2.29 8.05 8.20
N ALA A 23 1.46 7.15 8.74
CA ALA A 23 1.10 5.91 8.07
C ALA A 23 0.20 6.20 6.85
N LYS A 24 0.79 6.26 5.65
CA LYS A 24 0.07 6.40 4.38
C LYS A 24 -0.40 5.02 3.92
N ALA A 25 -1.68 4.70 4.14
CA ALA A 25 -2.31 3.58 3.44
C ALA A 25 -2.27 3.84 1.92
N ALA A 26 -2.14 2.78 1.12
CA ALA A 26 -2.19 2.95 -0.33
C ALA A 26 -3.58 3.44 -0.75
N ASP A 27 -3.63 4.47 -1.60
CA ASP A 27 -4.90 4.97 -2.15
C ASP A 27 -5.35 4.20 -3.39
N ARG A 28 -4.41 3.49 -4.02
CA ARG A 28 -4.58 2.73 -5.25
C ARG A 28 -3.72 1.47 -5.18
N LEU A 29 -4.20 0.41 -5.80
CA LEU A 29 -3.40 -0.76 -6.14
C LEU A 29 -3.73 -1.17 -7.58
N VAL A 30 -2.70 -1.46 -8.37
CA VAL A 30 -2.85 -2.01 -9.72
C VAL A 30 -2.07 -3.31 -9.83
N ILE A 31 -2.51 -4.20 -10.72
CA ILE A 31 -1.77 -5.39 -11.13
C ILE A 31 -1.34 -5.23 -12.60
N VAL A 32 -0.07 -5.49 -12.88
CA VAL A 32 0.57 -5.34 -14.19
C VAL A 32 1.59 -6.46 -14.39
N GLY A 33 1.77 -6.93 -15.62
CA GLY A 33 2.64 -8.07 -15.91
C GLY A 33 2.33 -8.72 -17.24
N ASP A 34 3.29 -9.43 -17.81
CA ASP A 34 3.08 -10.24 -19.02
C ASP A 34 2.08 -11.37 -18.82
N ALA A 35 1.80 -11.75 -17.56
CA ALA A 35 0.69 -12.62 -17.18
C ALA A 35 -0.70 -11.96 -17.33
N THR A 36 -0.78 -10.63 -17.40
CA THR A 36 -2.03 -9.87 -17.48
C THR A 36 -2.30 -9.38 -18.91
N TRP A 37 -3.55 -9.06 -19.24
CA TRP A 37 -3.95 -8.61 -20.58
C TRP A 37 -3.13 -7.42 -21.11
N GLY A 38 -2.79 -6.46 -20.24
CA GLY A 38 -2.05 -5.25 -20.61
C GLY A 38 -0.52 -5.43 -20.68
N GLY A 39 0.01 -6.61 -20.35
CA GLY A 39 1.45 -6.82 -20.27
C GLY A 39 2.11 -5.89 -19.25
N TRP A 40 3.32 -5.44 -19.56
CA TRP A 40 4.06 -4.44 -18.78
C TRP A 40 3.70 -2.98 -19.12
N ASN A 41 2.63 -2.74 -19.89
CA ASN A 41 2.15 -1.40 -20.18
C ASN A 41 1.35 -0.86 -18.99
N LEU A 42 1.93 0.06 -18.20
CA LEU A 42 1.30 0.66 -17.02
C LEU A 42 -0.06 1.32 -17.34
N SER A 43 -0.21 1.89 -18.53
CA SER A 43 -1.46 2.51 -19.00
C SER A 43 -2.57 1.49 -19.28
N GLN A 44 -2.23 0.19 -19.39
CA GLN A 44 -3.15 -0.93 -19.56
C GLN A 44 -3.20 -1.86 -18.34
N SER A 45 -2.68 -1.40 -17.20
CA SER A 45 -2.75 -2.14 -15.94
C SER A 45 -4.20 -2.31 -15.45
N THR A 46 -4.46 -3.39 -14.71
CA THR A 46 -5.78 -3.59 -14.09
C THR A 46 -5.81 -2.91 -12.73
N VAL A 47 -6.73 -1.96 -12.56
CA VAL A 47 -6.98 -1.29 -11.28
C VAL A 47 -7.74 -2.23 -10.35
N MET A 48 -7.27 -2.36 -9.11
CA MET A 48 -7.95 -3.13 -8.07
C MET A 48 -8.91 -2.23 -7.30
N GLN A 49 -10.12 -2.74 -7.05
CA GLN A 49 -11.16 -2.02 -6.31
C GLN A 49 -10.81 -2.04 -4.82
N LYS A 50 -10.70 -0.85 -4.22
CA LYS A 50 -10.56 -0.68 -2.77
C LYS A 50 -11.87 -1.06 -2.08
N SER A 51 -11.79 -1.78 -0.97
CA SER A 51 -12.95 -2.20 -0.18
C SER A 51 -13.51 -1.05 0.65
N ASP A 52 -14.82 -0.90 0.69
CA ASP A 52 -15.50 0.11 1.51
C ASP A 52 -15.47 -0.23 3.01
N GLU A 53 -15.32 -1.52 3.34
CA GLU A 53 -15.34 -2.04 4.72
C GLU A 53 -13.95 -1.98 5.39
N ASN A 54 -12.88 -2.00 4.59
CA ASN A 54 -11.51 -2.01 5.09
C ASN A 54 -10.58 -1.36 4.06
N THR A 55 -9.99 -0.22 4.43
CA THR A 55 -9.13 0.60 3.58
C THR A 55 -7.82 -0.08 3.16
N ASP A 56 -7.46 -1.20 3.77
CA ASP A 56 -6.24 -1.95 3.44
C ASP A 56 -6.52 -3.16 2.53
N VAL A 57 -7.78 -3.38 2.14
CA VAL A 57 -8.20 -4.50 1.29
C VAL A 57 -8.52 -4.01 -0.13
N PHE A 58 -7.88 -4.65 -1.11
CA PHE A 58 -8.09 -4.43 -2.54
C PHE A 58 -8.51 -5.73 -3.23
N LYS A 59 -9.46 -5.66 -4.16
CA LYS A 59 -10.04 -6.83 -4.85
C LYS A 59 -10.05 -6.62 -6.36
N ALA A 60 -9.72 -7.66 -7.11
CA ALA A 60 -9.88 -7.71 -8.57
C ALA A 60 -10.03 -9.16 -9.04
N THR A 61 -10.67 -9.34 -10.19
CA THR A 61 -10.69 -10.61 -10.90
C THR A 61 -9.89 -10.44 -12.18
N VAL A 62 -8.81 -11.22 -12.32
CA VAL A 62 -7.84 -11.07 -13.42
C VAL A 62 -7.51 -12.44 -13.98
N HIS A 63 -7.51 -12.57 -15.30
CA HIS A 63 -6.95 -13.73 -15.98
C HIS A 63 -5.42 -13.66 -15.91
N LEU A 64 -4.78 -14.75 -15.48
CA LEU A 64 -3.33 -14.86 -15.42
C LEU A 64 -2.88 -15.99 -16.33
N ASP A 65 -2.06 -15.65 -17.31
CA ASP A 65 -1.42 -16.64 -18.17
C ASP A 65 -0.42 -17.47 -17.36
N ALA A 66 -0.41 -18.78 -17.59
CA ALA A 66 0.49 -19.69 -16.90
C ALA A 66 1.97 -19.40 -17.23
N ASN A 67 2.85 -19.59 -16.25
CA ASN A 67 4.31 -19.43 -16.36
C ASN A 67 4.80 -18.03 -16.76
N LYS A 68 4.01 -16.99 -16.46
CA LYS A 68 4.36 -15.58 -16.67
C LYS A 68 4.37 -14.80 -15.36
N GLU A 69 4.83 -13.56 -15.41
CA GLU A 69 5.05 -12.72 -14.25
C GLU A 69 4.02 -11.59 -14.11
N PHE A 70 3.86 -11.12 -12.87
CA PHE A 70 3.11 -9.91 -12.56
C PHE A 70 3.65 -9.25 -11.29
N LYS A 71 3.29 -7.99 -11.12
CA LYS A 71 3.57 -7.18 -9.93
C LYS A 71 2.33 -6.41 -9.52
N PHE A 72 2.33 -6.01 -8.26
CA PHE A 72 1.42 -5.01 -7.73
C PHE A 72 2.14 -3.69 -7.57
N LEU A 73 1.49 -2.59 -7.96
CA LEU A 73 2.02 -1.25 -7.80
C LEU A 73 1.00 -0.36 -7.10
N THR A 74 1.47 0.46 -6.15
CA THR A 74 0.65 1.47 -5.47
C THR A 74 0.64 2.81 -6.19
N GLU A 75 1.55 3.00 -7.14
CA GLU A 75 1.72 4.18 -8.00
C GLU A 75 1.98 3.71 -9.44
N LEU A 76 1.62 4.52 -10.44
CA LEU A 76 1.90 4.19 -11.85
C LEU A 76 3.34 4.56 -12.21
N GLY A 77 4.29 3.89 -11.57
CA GLY A 77 5.74 4.04 -11.73
C GLY A 77 6.47 2.77 -11.29
N TRP A 78 7.72 2.61 -11.71
CA TRP A 78 8.57 1.45 -11.41
C TRP A 78 9.36 1.59 -10.12
#